data_AF-A0A715IFT1-F1
#
_entry.id   AF-A0A715IFT1-F1
#
_cell.length_a   1.000
_cell.length_b   1.000
_cell.length_c   1.000
_cell.angle_alpha   90.00
_cell.angle_beta   90.00
_cell.angle_gamma   90.00
#
_symmetry.space_group_name_H-M   'P 1'
#
loop_
_entity.id
_entity.type
_entity.pdbx_description
1 polymer ?
#
loop_
_entity_poly.entity_id
_entity_poly.type
_entity_poly.pdbx_seq_one_letter_code
_entity_poly.pdbx_strand_id
1 'polypeptide(L)'
;MMSGIKENLIYIMIGFSMMALAYGIAGLFGDVFISNHSWIVYALAPLIPAGYLFAVSNIAILVFKLLHILYLWLDLESNDEDVSKAKCDRKKLRRSDNKRSIQ
;
A
#
# COMPACT_ATOMS: atom_id res chain seq x y z
N MET A 1 0.39 -5.01 10.70
CA MET A 1 0.67 -4.21 9.48
C MET A 1 1.07 -5.07 8.28
N MET A 2 2.02 -6.01 8.43
CA MET A 2 2.45 -6.94 7.37
C MET A 2 1.29 -7.81 6.80
N SER A 3 0.37 -8.29 7.64
CA SER A 3 -0.82 -9.06 7.20
C SER A 3 -1.71 -8.24 6.25
N GLY A 4 -1.97 -6.99 6.60
CA GLY A 4 -2.83 -6.10 5.80
C GLY A 4 -2.19 -5.58 4.50
N ILE A 5 -0.87 -5.69 4.33
CA ILE A 5 -0.19 -5.45 3.05
C ILE A 5 -0.32 -6.68 2.15
N LYS A 6 -0.11 -7.87 2.72
CA LYS A 6 -0.25 -9.15 2.03
C LYS A 6 -1.69 -9.38 1.55
N GLU A 7 -2.68 -9.08 2.38
CA GLU A 7 -4.11 -9.15 2.02
C GLU A 7 -4.45 -8.22 0.85
N ASN A 8 -4.02 -6.94 0.91
CA ASN A 8 -4.19 -6.02 -0.21
C ASN A 8 -3.56 -6.56 -1.51
N LEU A 9 -2.36 -7.14 -1.43
CA LEU A 9 -1.70 -7.73 -2.60
C LEU A 9 -2.48 -8.91 -3.19
N ILE A 10 -3.05 -9.76 -2.33
CA ILE A 10 -3.95 -10.86 -2.75
C ILE A 10 -5.18 -10.30 -3.45
N TYR A 11 -5.81 -9.24 -2.92
CA TYR A 11 -6.97 -8.62 -3.55
C TYR A 11 -6.66 -8.00 -4.91
N ILE A 12 -5.48 -7.39 -5.07
CA ILE A 12 -5.01 -6.88 -6.36
C ILE A 12 -4.86 -8.03 -7.37
N MET A 13 -4.23 -9.13 -6.97
CA MET A 13 -4.09 -10.33 -7.78
C MET A 13 -5.45 -10.93 -8.18
N ILE A 14 -6.41 -10.97 -7.26
CA ILE A 14 -7.77 -11.45 -7.53
C ILE A 14 -8.46 -10.54 -8.56
N GLY A 15 -8.39 -9.21 -8.40
CA GLY A 15 -8.99 -8.27 -9.35
C GLY A 15 -8.44 -8.42 -10.76
N PHE A 16 -7.11 -8.53 -10.91
CA PHE A 16 -6.49 -8.79 -12.21
C PHE A 16 -6.83 -10.18 -12.78
N SER A 17 -6.92 -11.20 -11.92
CA SER A 17 -7.30 -12.55 -12.35
C SER A 17 -8.74 -12.60 -12.87
N MET A 18 -9.68 -11.91 -12.22
CA MET A 18 -11.05 -11.76 -12.71
C MET A 18 -11.09 -11.07 -14.08
N MET A 19 -10.26 -10.05 -14.26
CA MET A 19 -10.15 -9.32 -15.53
C MET A 19 -9.59 -10.21 -16.65
N ALA A 20 -8.50 -10.94 -16.38
CA ALA A 20 -7.88 -11.86 -17.33
C ALA A 20 -8.82 -13.00 -17.73
N LEU A 21 -9.56 -13.55 -16.78
CA LEU A 21 -10.53 -14.61 -17.02
C LEU A 21 -11.70 -14.10 -17.87
N ALA A 22 -12.18 -12.89 -17.60
CA ALA A 22 -13.23 -12.27 -18.41
C ALA A 22 -12.81 -12.02 -19.85
N TYR A 23 -11.58 -11.51 -20.07
CA TYR A 23 -11.01 -11.35 -21.41
C TYR A 23 -10.78 -12.68 -22.12
N GLY A 24 -10.28 -13.70 -21.40
CA GLY A 24 -10.07 -15.04 -21.95
C GLY A 24 -11.36 -15.66 -22.46
N ILE A 25 -12.44 -15.58 -21.67
CA ILE A 25 -13.77 -16.07 -22.08
C ILE A 25 -14.32 -15.26 -23.25
N ALA A 26 -14.18 -13.92 -23.22
CA ALA A 26 -14.64 -13.07 -24.32
C ALA A 26 -13.91 -13.38 -25.64
N GLY A 27 -12.61 -13.65 -25.59
CA GLY A 27 -11.81 -14.02 -26.77
C GLY A 27 -12.09 -15.44 -27.28
N LEU A 28 -12.26 -16.41 -26.38
CA LEU A 28 -12.51 -17.82 -26.75
C LEU A 28 -13.88 -18.05 -27.39
N PHE A 29 -14.88 -17.25 -27.00
CA PHE A 29 -16.28 -17.48 -27.39
C PHE A 29 -16.90 -16.28 -28.09
N GLY A 30 -16.12 -15.26 -28.47
CA GLY A 30 -16.61 -14.00 -29.04
C GLY A 30 -17.59 -14.19 -30.20
N ASP A 31 -17.28 -15.08 -31.13
CA ASP A 31 -18.12 -15.36 -32.30
C ASP A 31 -19.41 -16.12 -31.95
N VAL A 32 -19.34 -17.03 -30.96
CA VAL A 32 -20.48 -17.82 -30.46
C VAL A 32 -21.41 -16.96 -29.60
N PHE A 33 -20.85 -15.99 -28.87
CA PHE A 33 -21.59 -15.08 -27.99
C PHE A 33 -22.41 -14.04 -28.74
N ILE A 34 -21.85 -13.46 -29.80
CA ILE A 34 -22.53 -12.47 -30.66
C ILE A 34 -23.79 -13.08 -31.31
N SER A 35 -23.75 -14.36 -31.65
CA SER A 35 -24.84 -15.02 -32.38
C SER A 35 -25.97 -15.57 -31.50
N ASN A 36 -25.73 -15.98 -30.25
CA ASN A 36 -26.70 -16.83 -29.54
C ASN A 36 -26.86 -16.62 -28.01
N HIS A 37 -25.97 -15.86 -27.34
CA HIS A 37 -25.97 -15.78 -25.87
C HIS A 37 -25.71 -14.37 -25.35
N SER A 38 -26.71 -13.49 -25.48
CA SER A 38 -26.67 -12.11 -24.97
C SER A 38 -26.48 -12.03 -23.45
N TRP A 39 -26.99 -13.00 -22.68
CA TRP A 39 -26.96 -12.97 -21.22
C TRP A 39 -25.56 -13.13 -20.60
N ILE A 40 -24.71 -13.98 -21.21
CA ILE A 40 -23.35 -14.21 -20.72
C ILE A 40 -22.46 -13.00 -21.03
N VAL A 41 -22.63 -12.38 -22.19
CA VAL A 41 -21.97 -11.10 -22.51
C VAL A 41 -22.39 -10.03 -21.51
N TYR A 42 -23.68 -9.96 -21.16
CA TYR A 42 -24.19 -9.01 -20.16
C TYR A 42 -23.65 -9.26 -18.75
N ALA A 43 -23.33 -10.52 -18.40
CA ALA A 43 -22.74 -10.88 -17.12
C ALA A 43 -21.22 -10.68 -17.07
N LEU A 44 -20.51 -10.91 -18.18
CA LEU A 44 -19.05 -10.77 -18.26
C LEU A 44 -18.60 -9.32 -18.54
N ALA A 45 -19.35 -8.56 -19.31
CA ALA A 45 -19.04 -7.17 -19.61
C ALA A 45 -18.83 -6.29 -18.36
N PRO A 46 -19.65 -6.38 -17.29
CA PRO A 46 -19.41 -5.64 -16.04
C PRO A 46 -18.30 -6.25 -15.17
N LEU A 47 -17.91 -7.51 -15.38
CA LEU A 47 -16.87 -8.18 -14.60
C LEU A 47 -15.48 -7.56 -14.86
N ILE A 48 -15.23 -7.10 -16.09
CA ILE A 48 -13.99 -6.42 -16.47
C ILE A 48 -13.81 -5.09 -15.70
N PRO A 49 -14.73 -4.10 -15.79
CA PRO A 49 -14.61 -2.86 -15.05
C PRO A 49 -14.72 -3.07 -13.54
N ALA A 50 -15.49 -4.06 -13.05
CA ALA A 50 -15.55 -4.38 -11.63
C ALA A 50 -14.21 -4.93 -11.11
N GLY A 51 -13.58 -5.85 -11.84
CA GLY A 51 -12.25 -6.38 -11.50
C GLY A 51 -11.17 -5.29 -11.51
N TYR A 52 -11.23 -4.39 -12.50
CA TYR A 52 -10.35 -3.22 -12.57
C TYR A 52 -10.51 -2.29 -11.37
N LEU A 53 -11.74 -1.87 -11.07
CA LEU A 53 -12.03 -0.99 -9.93
C LEU A 53 -11.60 -1.63 -8.61
N PHE A 54 -11.82 -2.93 -8.45
CA PHE A 54 -11.39 -3.67 -7.28
C PHE A 54 -9.86 -3.68 -7.14
N ALA A 55 -9.13 -3.97 -8.21
CA ALA A 55 -7.66 -3.95 -8.19
C ALA A 55 -7.11 -2.55 -7.89
N VAL A 56 -7.59 -1.52 -8.58
CA VAL A 56 -7.13 -0.13 -8.42
C VAL A 56 -7.42 0.39 -7.01
N SER A 57 -8.59 0.10 -6.46
CA SER A 57 -8.93 0.51 -5.08
C SER A 57 -7.97 -0.10 -4.06
N ASN A 58 -7.63 -1.39 -4.23
CA ASN A 58 -6.68 -2.06 -3.34
C ASN A 58 -5.23 -1.58 -3.51
N ILE A 59 -4.83 -1.19 -4.73
CA ILE A 59 -3.55 -0.51 -4.99
C ILE A 59 -3.52 0.82 -4.24
N ALA A 60 -4.55 1.65 -4.36
CA ALA A 60 -4.59 2.97 -3.71
C ALA A 60 -4.48 2.85 -2.18
N ILE A 61 -5.21 1.91 -1.58
CA ILE A 61 -5.13 1.63 -0.13
C ILE A 61 -3.72 1.16 0.25
N LEU A 62 -3.11 0.32 -0.58
CA LEU A 62 -1.76 -0.19 -0.32
C LEU A 62 -0.72 0.93 -0.37
N VAL A 63 -0.79 1.81 -1.37
CA VAL A 63 0.08 2.99 -1.50
C VAL A 63 -0.07 3.89 -0.28
N PHE A 64 -1.30 4.18 0.15
CA PHE A 64 -1.54 5.00 1.33
C PHE A 64 -0.94 4.38 2.61
N LYS A 65 -1.13 3.06 2.80
CA LYS A 65 -0.51 2.34 3.93
C LYS A 65 1.01 2.44 3.90
N LEU A 66 1.64 2.28 2.74
CA LEU A 66 3.10 2.39 2.59
C LEU A 66 3.61 3.81 2.88
N LEU A 67 2.91 4.83 2.37
CA LEU A 67 3.23 6.23 2.65
C LEU A 67 3.09 6.55 4.14
N HIS A 68 2.08 6.02 4.81
CA HIS A 68 1.91 6.20 6.25
C HIS A 68 3.05 5.55 7.05
N ILE A 69 3.54 4.38 6.62
CA ILE A 69 4.69 3.73 7.24
C ILE A 69 5.95 4.55 7.04
N LEU A 70 6.17 5.04 5.81
CA LEU A 70 7.30 5.91 5.50
C LEU A 70 7.26 7.20 6.33
N TYR A 71 6.08 7.80 6.47
CA TYR A 71 5.88 8.98 7.31
C TYR A 71 6.24 8.69 8.76
N LEU A 72 5.71 7.61 9.35
CA LEU A 72 6.05 7.21 10.71
C LEU A 72 7.54 6.91 10.89
N TRP A 73 8.18 6.35 9.87
CA TRP A 73 9.60 6.04 9.93
C TRP A 73 10.46 7.32 9.92
N LEU A 74 10.13 8.28 9.05
CA LEU A 74 10.77 9.60 9.03
C LEU A 74 10.53 10.37 10.33
N ASP A 75 9.32 10.30 10.88
CA ASP A 75 8.96 10.93 12.16
C ASP A 75 9.77 10.31 13.32
N LEU A 76 9.88 8.97 13.36
CA LEU A 76 10.72 8.28 14.35
C LEU A 76 12.19 8.67 14.24
N GLU A 77 12.73 8.73 13.02
CA GLU A 77 14.13 9.05 12.78
C GLU A 77 14.45 10.49 13.22
N SER A 78 13.55 11.44 12.93
CA SER A 78 13.67 12.81 13.42
C SER A 78 13.67 12.89 14.96
N ASN A 79 12.80 12.09 15.60
CA ASN A 79 12.66 12.09 17.04
C ASN A 79 13.90 11.48 17.74
N ASP A 80 14.52 10.48 17.12
CA ASP A 80 15.74 9.86 17.64
C ASP A 80 16.95 10.80 17.51
N GLU A 81 17.03 11.59 16.43
CA GLU A 81 18.01 12.66 16.28
C GLU A 81 17.86 13.73 17.38
N ASP A 82 16.63 14.18 17.64
CA ASP A 82 16.34 15.18 18.68
C ASP A 82 16.68 14.68 20.08
N VAL A 83 16.32 13.43 20.40
CA VAL A 83 16.65 12.80 21.70
C VAL A 83 18.16 12.62 21.86
N SER A 84 18.87 12.25 20.79
CA SER A 84 20.33 12.12 20.78
C SER A 84 21.01 13.46 21.06
N LYS A 85 20.53 14.53 20.41
CA LYS A 85 21.04 15.90 20.57
C LYS A 85 20.81 16.42 21.99
N ALA A 86 19.61 16.21 22.54
CA ALA A 86 19.28 16.58 23.92
C ALA A 86 20.17 15.85 24.96
N LYS A 87 20.46 14.56 24.74
CA LYS A 87 21.40 13.81 25.61
C LYS A 87 22.83 14.34 25.52
N CYS A 88 23.28 14.75 24.32
CA CYS A 88 24.61 15.30 24.11
C CYS A 88 24.78 16.65 24.83
N ASP A 89 23.81 17.56 24.68
CA ASP A 89 23.84 18.86 25.35
C ASP A 89 23.80 18.72 26.87
N ARG A 90 22.99 17.80 27.40
CA ARG A 90 22.93 17.52 28.84
C ARG A 90 24.26 17.02 29.39
N LYS A 91 25.01 16.20 28.63
CA LYS A 91 26.37 15.77 29.01
C LYS A 91 27.37 16.93 28.98
N LYS A 92 27.24 17.83 28.00
CA LYS A 92 28.11 19.00 27.85
C LYS A 92 27.91 20.00 28.99
N LEU A 93 26.67 20.26 29.39
CA LEU A 93 26.30 21.08 30.54
C LEU A 93 26.85 20.52 31.86
N ARG A 94 26.69 19.21 32.10
CA ARG A 94 27.29 18.56 33.28
C ARG A 94 28.82 18.71 33.34
N ARG A 95 29.50 18.63 32.20
CA ARG A 95 30.97 18.82 32.14
C ARG A 95 31.37 20.27 32.39
N SER A 96 30.59 21.27 31.96
CA SER A 96 30.89 22.67 32.26
C SER A 96 30.66 23.01 33.73
N ASP A 97 29.59 22.50 34.33
CA ASP A 97 29.29 22.72 35.76
C ASP A 97 30.36 22.09 36.65
N ASN A 98 30.80 20.87 36.34
CA ASN A 98 31.88 20.21 37.07
C ASN A 98 33.23 20.92 36.94
N LYS A 99 33.48 21.65 35.84
CA LYS A 99 34.69 22.49 35.70
C LYS A 99 34.59 23.77 36.53
N ARG A 100 33.40 24.37 36.64
CA ARG A 100 33.17 25.57 37.46
C ARG A 100 33.21 25.29 38.96
N SER A 101 32.88 24.08 39.40
CA SER A 101 32.89 23.72 40.82
C SER A 101 34.28 23.36 41.38
N ILE A 102 35.28 23.18 40.51
CA ILE A 102 36.65 22.80 40.88
C ILE A 102 37.58 24.04 40.93
N GLN A 103 37.08 25.21 40.49
CA GLN A 103 37.79 26.47 40.47
C GLN A 103 37.36 27.35 41.65
#